data_AF-A0A643BR12-F1
#
_entry.id   AF-A0A643BR12-F1
#
_cell.length_a   1.000
_cell.length_b   1.000
_cell.length_c   1.000
_cell.angle_alpha   90.00
_cell.angle_beta   90.00
_cell.angle_gamma   90.00
#
_symmetry.space_group_name_H-M   'P 1'
#
loop_
_entity.id
_entity.type
_entity.pdbx_description
1 polymer ?
#
loop_
_entity_poly.entity_id
_entity_poly.type
_entity_poly.pdbx_seq_one_letter_code
_entity_poly.pdbx_strand_id
1 'polypeptide(L)'
;MTFDSEVELMKVARAHPKAKLVLRIATDDSKAVYSLSVKFGATLKTSRLLLEWAKELAIDVIGVSFHVGSGSTDPGTFMQAISDARCVTSVINPALDKYFPLDSGVRIMAEPGRYYVASAFTLAINIIAKKLVLKEQTGSDDEDELSEQTFMYYVNDGVYGSFNCILFDHAHVKPLLQKRPKPDKKYYSCSIWGPTCDGLDRTVERYNLPKMHVGDWMFFENMGAYTVAAASTFSGFQRLTIYYVTSGPTWQLMQQIQNHDFPLGVEEQDVGALPVSCAWESGMKQHPEACASARINV
;
A
#
# COMPACT_ATOMS: atom_id res chain seq x y z
N MET A 1 -20.19 9.91 -6.39
CA MET A 1 -19.21 10.64 -5.54
C MET A 1 -19.43 10.23 -4.10
N THR A 2 -18.39 10.26 -3.26
CA THR A 2 -18.54 9.96 -1.82
C THR A 2 -18.82 11.24 -1.02
N PHE A 3 -19.48 11.12 0.12
CA PHE A 3 -19.66 12.22 1.07
C PHE A 3 -19.78 11.68 2.51
N ASP A 4 -19.49 12.51 3.51
CA ASP A 4 -19.56 12.17 4.94
C ASP A 4 -19.95 13.37 5.82
N SER A 5 -20.37 14.49 5.22
CA SER A 5 -20.75 15.71 5.95
C SER A 5 -21.87 16.49 5.26
N GLU A 6 -22.55 17.33 6.05
CA GLU A 6 -23.65 18.19 5.59
C GLU A 6 -23.18 19.23 4.57
N VAL A 7 -22.00 19.81 4.81
CA VAL A 7 -21.42 20.82 3.93
C VAL A 7 -21.20 20.26 2.52
N GLU A 8 -20.76 19.00 2.42
CA GLU A 8 -20.66 18.32 1.12
C GLU A 8 -22.03 18.12 0.46
N LEU A 9 -23.07 17.76 1.20
CA LEU A 9 -24.44 17.68 0.65
C LEU A 9 -24.91 19.02 0.10
N MET A 10 -24.70 20.11 0.84
CA MET A 10 -25.07 21.47 0.38
C MET A 10 -24.31 21.86 -0.90
N LYS A 11 -23.02 21.53 -0.98
CA LYS A 11 -22.21 21.77 -2.19
C LYS A 11 -22.76 20.97 -3.37
N VAL A 12 -23.09 19.69 -3.17
CA VAL A 12 -23.65 18.82 -4.21
C VAL A 12 -25.03 19.33 -4.64
N ALA A 13 -25.91 19.70 -3.72
CA ALA A 13 -27.23 20.27 -4.03
C ALA A 13 -27.12 21.45 -5.00
N ARG A 14 -26.16 22.34 -4.74
CA ARG A 14 -25.94 23.56 -5.53
C ARG A 14 -25.26 23.28 -6.87
N ALA A 15 -24.22 22.44 -6.89
CA ALA A 15 -23.33 22.32 -8.05
C ALA A 15 -23.62 21.08 -8.91
N HIS A 16 -24.15 20.00 -8.33
CA HIS A 16 -24.40 18.75 -9.03
C HIS A 16 -25.63 18.01 -8.45
N PRO A 17 -26.85 18.57 -8.55
CA PRO A 17 -28.05 18.07 -7.86
C PRO A 17 -28.51 16.67 -8.29
N LYS A 18 -28.12 16.22 -9.49
CA LYS A 18 -28.46 14.87 -10.01
C LYS A 18 -27.39 13.80 -9.69
N ALA A 19 -26.38 14.14 -8.89
CA ALA A 19 -25.33 13.21 -8.53
C ALA A 19 -25.90 11.99 -7.78
N LYS A 20 -25.32 10.82 -8.05
CA LYS A 20 -25.53 9.63 -7.22
C LYS A 20 -24.43 9.60 -6.15
N LEU A 21 -24.86 9.73 -4.89
CA LEU A 21 -23.94 9.81 -3.75
C LEU A 21 -23.78 8.47 -3.05
N VAL A 22 -22.58 8.24 -2.51
CA VAL A 22 -22.24 7.08 -1.69
C VAL A 22 -21.80 7.62 -0.33
N LEU A 23 -22.50 7.26 0.74
CA LEU A 23 -22.19 7.74 2.09
C LEU A 23 -20.96 7.00 2.63
N ARG A 24 -19.91 7.73 2.99
CA ARG A 24 -18.73 7.15 3.62
C ARG A 24 -18.91 7.07 5.13
N ILE A 25 -18.77 5.88 5.70
CA ILE A 25 -18.87 5.65 7.14
C ILE A 25 -17.49 5.52 7.77
N ALA A 26 -17.39 5.89 9.05
CA ALA A 26 -16.18 5.67 9.84
C ALA A 26 -16.00 4.17 10.15
N THR A 27 -14.75 3.74 10.32
CA THR A 27 -14.38 2.38 10.73
C THR A 27 -13.43 2.42 11.92
N ASP A 28 -13.34 1.34 12.69
CA ASP A 28 -12.24 1.19 13.65
C ASP A 28 -10.93 0.86 12.92
N ASP A 29 -10.12 1.88 12.65
CA ASP A 29 -8.83 1.74 11.98
C ASP A 29 -7.64 1.84 12.94
N SER A 30 -7.87 1.61 14.24
CA SER A 30 -6.84 1.66 15.29
C SER A 30 -5.65 0.73 15.06
N LYS A 31 -5.84 -0.34 14.27
CA LYS A 31 -4.83 -1.34 13.91
C LYS A 31 -4.30 -1.22 12.48
N ALA A 32 -4.71 -0.19 11.73
CA ALA A 32 -4.16 0.09 10.42
C ALA A 32 -2.85 0.87 10.54
N VAL A 33 -1.97 0.70 9.56
CA VAL A 33 -0.77 1.57 9.44
C VAL A 33 -1.18 3.02 9.20
N TYR A 34 -2.36 3.23 8.57
CA TYR A 34 -2.91 4.55 8.31
C TYR A 34 -4.35 4.66 8.81
N SER A 35 -4.55 5.47 9.86
CA SER A 35 -5.89 5.85 10.33
C SER A 35 -6.43 7.01 9.48
N LEU A 36 -7.54 6.75 8.78
CA LEU A 36 -8.27 7.73 7.98
C LEU A 36 -9.60 8.13 8.62
N SER A 37 -10.13 7.35 9.55
CA SER A 37 -11.43 7.55 10.20
C SER A 37 -11.52 8.82 11.03
N VAL A 38 -10.40 9.31 11.55
CA VAL A 38 -10.34 10.62 12.23
C VAL A 38 -10.59 11.76 11.24
N LYS A 39 -10.17 11.60 9.98
CA LYS A 39 -10.28 12.62 8.94
C LYS A 39 -11.55 12.48 8.10
N PHE A 40 -12.02 11.27 7.88
CA PHE A 40 -13.10 10.94 6.96
C PHE A 40 -13.99 9.83 7.52
N GLY A 41 -15.28 9.89 7.21
CA GLY A 41 -16.27 8.90 7.60
C GLY A 41 -17.24 9.41 8.66
N ALA A 42 -18.53 9.30 8.38
CA ALA A 42 -19.57 9.63 9.33
C ALA A 42 -19.77 8.50 10.34
N THR A 43 -19.99 8.87 11.61
CA THR A 43 -20.49 7.91 12.62
C THR A 43 -21.87 7.40 12.22
N LEU A 44 -22.34 6.29 12.82
CA LEU A 44 -23.70 5.79 12.58
C LEU A 44 -24.78 6.85 12.91
N LYS A 45 -24.57 7.63 13.99
CA LYS A 45 -25.48 8.71 14.40
C LYS A 45 -25.51 9.83 13.37
N THR A 46 -24.34 10.29 12.91
CA THR A 46 -24.22 11.32 11.88
C THR A 46 -24.80 10.85 10.54
N SER A 47 -24.55 9.58 10.18
CA SER A 47 -25.03 8.96 8.94
C SER A 47 -26.55 9.05 8.81
N ARG A 48 -27.29 8.79 9.90
CA ARG A 48 -28.75 8.94 9.91
C ARG A 48 -29.19 10.36 9.55
N LEU A 49 -28.61 11.37 10.20
CA LEU A 49 -28.96 12.78 9.97
C LEU A 49 -28.63 13.20 8.52
N LEU A 50 -27.52 12.73 7.98
CA LEU A 50 -27.11 13.00 6.60
C LEU A 50 -28.09 12.41 5.57
N LEU A 51 -28.64 11.23 5.85
CA LEU A 51 -29.66 10.61 4.98
C LEU A 51 -30.98 11.37 5.04
N GLU A 52 -31.39 11.82 6.22
CA GLU A 52 -32.58 12.67 6.40
C GLU A 52 -32.42 13.98 5.60
N TRP A 53 -31.27 14.65 5.69
CA TRP A 53 -30.99 15.86 4.91
C TRP A 53 -30.84 15.63 3.41
N ALA A 54 -30.20 14.55 2.98
CA ALA A 54 -30.12 14.23 1.55
C ALA A 54 -31.53 14.08 0.94
N LYS A 55 -32.46 13.49 1.70
CA LYS A 55 -33.87 13.39 1.30
C LYS A 55 -34.56 14.75 1.21
N GLU A 56 -34.35 15.64 2.18
CA GLU A 56 -34.90 17.00 2.16
C GLU A 56 -34.38 17.81 0.97
N LEU A 57 -33.11 17.62 0.60
CA LEU A 57 -32.46 18.26 -0.55
C LEU A 57 -32.76 17.57 -1.89
N ALA A 58 -33.58 16.51 -1.88
CA ALA A 58 -33.90 15.67 -3.04
C ALA A 58 -32.65 15.12 -3.79
N ILE A 59 -31.61 14.77 -3.03
CA ILE A 59 -30.37 14.16 -3.53
C ILE A 59 -30.46 12.64 -3.38
N ASP A 60 -30.00 11.92 -4.41
CA ASP A 60 -30.03 10.46 -4.41
C ASP A 60 -28.77 9.86 -3.78
N VAL A 61 -28.95 9.12 -2.68
CA VAL A 61 -27.90 8.35 -2.01
C VAL A 61 -28.08 6.88 -2.36
N ILE A 62 -27.14 6.31 -3.09
CA ILE A 62 -27.25 5.00 -3.74
C ILE A 62 -26.42 3.90 -3.07
N GLY A 63 -25.69 4.20 -2.00
CA GLY A 63 -24.87 3.21 -1.32
C GLY A 63 -24.05 3.75 -0.18
N VAL A 64 -23.24 2.86 0.40
CA VAL A 64 -22.31 3.15 1.49
C VAL A 64 -20.90 2.71 1.09
N SER A 65 -19.89 3.47 1.51
CA SER A 65 -18.49 3.09 1.41
C SER A 65 -17.80 3.21 2.76
N PHE A 66 -16.67 2.51 2.90
CA PHE A 66 -15.83 2.58 4.08
C PHE A 66 -14.39 2.28 3.68
N HIS A 67 -13.44 2.60 4.55
CA HIS A 67 -12.03 2.34 4.30
C HIS A 67 -11.31 1.98 5.59
N VAL A 68 -11.01 0.69 5.78
CA VAL A 68 -10.42 0.15 7.01
C VAL A 68 -8.96 0.55 7.26
N GLY A 69 -8.32 1.17 6.27
CA GLY A 69 -6.93 1.61 6.34
C GLY A 69 -6.00 0.71 5.54
N SER A 70 -4.92 1.30 5.00
CA SER A 70 -3.88 0.54 4.30
C SER A 70 -3.06 -0.26 5.31
N GLY A 71 -2.79 -1.53 5.01
CA GLY A 71 -1.98 -2.39 5.87
C GLY A 71 -2.67 -2.81 7.17
N SER A 72 -4.00 -2.89 7.20
CA SER A 72 -4.70 -3.47 8.35
C SER A 72 -4.19 -4.88 8.64
N THR A 73 -3.86 -5.13 9.91
CA THR A 73 -3.35 -6.42 10.42
C THR A 73 -4.46 -7.29 11.01
N ASP A 74 -5.68 -6.76 11.11
CA ASP A 74 -6.82 -7.44 11.71
C ASP A 74 -7.97 -7.61 10.68
N PRO A 75 -8.19 -8.83 10.18
CA PRO A 75 -9.33 -9.14 9.32
C PRO A 75 -10.68 -8.85 10.00
N GLY A 76 -10.74 -8.86 11.34
CA GLY A 76 -11.93 -8.53 12.11
C GLY A 76 -12.45 -7.11 11.87
N THR A 77 -11.55 -6.16 11.55
CA THR A 77 -11.92 -4.79 11.20
C THR A 77 -12.78 -4.73 9.94
N PHE A 78 -12.51 -5.59 8.94
CA PHE A 78 -13.36 -5.69 7.76
C PHE A 78 -14.74 -6.23 8.12
N MET A 79 -14.82 -7.27 8.95
CA MET A 79 -16.11 -7.80 9.40
C MET A 79 -16.93 -6.76 10.15
N GLN A 80 -16.29 -5.97 11.02
CA GLN A 80 -16.95 -4.88 11.74
C GLN A 80 -17.42 -3.79 10.78
N ALA A 81 -16.58 -3.34 9.85
CA ALA A 81 -16.94 -2.32 8.86
C ALA A 81 -18.09 -2.78 7.95
N ILE A 82 -18.12 -4.05 7.57
CA ILE A 82 -19.24 -4.67 6.83
C ILE A 82 -20.50 -4.67 7.71
N SER A 83 -20.39 -5.00 9.00
CA SER A 83 -21.52 -4.95 9.94
C SER A 83 -22.03 -3.53 10.17
N ASP A 84 -21.15 -2.53 10.23
CA ASP A 84 -21.50 -1.11 10.39
C ASP A 84 -22.11 -0.55 9.11
N ALA A 85 -21.58 -0.92 7.94
CA ALA A 85 -22.20 -0.66 6.65
C ALA A 85 -23.60 -1.28 6.61
N ARG A 86 -23.77 -2.52 7.08
CA ARG A 86 -25.08 -3.15 7.26
C ARG A 86 -25.96 -2.36 8.23
N CYS A 87 -25.43 -1.76 9.30
CA CYS A 87 -26.20 -0.95 10.25
C CYS A 87 -26.67 0.39 9.64
N VAL A 88 -25.79 1.15 8.98
CA VAL A 88 -26.18 2.40 8.29
C VAL A 88 -27.21 2.09 7.22
N THR A 89 -26.98 1.01 6.48
CA THR A 89 -27.90 0.60 5.43
C THR A 89 -29.17 -0.05 5.99
N SER A 90 -29.19 -0.59 7.21
CA SER A 90 -30.41 -1.08 7.88
C SER A 90 -31.26 0.04 8.50
N VAL A 91 -30.64 1.16 8.88
CA VAL A 91 -31.36 2.41 9.18
C VAL A 91 -32.04 2.96 7.92
N ILE A 92 -31.49 2.67 6.73
CA ILE A 92 -32.17 2.90 5.46
C ILE A 92 -33.26 1.83 5.20
N ASN A 93 -33.19 0.64 5.82
CA ASN A 93 -33.95 -0.53 5.36
C ASN A 93 -34.06 -1.69 6.40
N PRO A 94 -35.25 -1.99 6.95
CA PRO A 94 -35.73 -3.36 7.22
C PRO A 94 -35.76 -4.27 5.97
N ALA A 95 -34.98 -3.91 4.96
CA ALA A 95 -35.06 -4.28 3.59
C ALA A 95 -33.74 -4.96 3.16
N LEU A 96 -32.54 -4.69 3.67
CA LEU A 96 -31.37 -5.29 3.01
C LEU A 96 -31.15 -6.78 3.25
N ASP A 97 -31.68 -7.37 4.32
CA ASP A 97 -31.76 -8.83 4.44
C ASP A 97 -32.90 -9.44 3.59
N LYS A 98 -33.77 -8.59 3.02
CA LYS A 98 -34.75 -8.88 1.96
C LYS A 98 -34.28 -8.44 0.55
N TYR A 99 -33.33 -7.52 0.43
CA TYR A 99 -33.06 -6.73 -0.77
C TYR A 99 -31.57 -6.70 -1.14
N PHE A 100 -30.66 -7.25 -0.33
CA PHE A 100 -29.25 -7.54 -0.64
C PHE A 100 -28.81 -9.02 -0.45
N PRO A 101 -29.66 -10.06 -0.68
CA PRO A 101 -29.18 -11.44 -0.90
C PRO A 101 -28.43 -11.57 -2.24
N LEU A 102 -27.85 -12.71 -2.59
CA LEU A 102 -27.10 -12.90 -3.86
C LEU A 102 -27.91 -12.48 -5.11
N ASP A 103 -29.24 -12.54 -5.03
CA ASP A 103 -30.27 -12.23 -6.02
C ASP A 103 -30.78 -10.76 -6.00
N SER A 104 -30.20 -9.91 -5.16
CA SER A 104 -30.62 -8.53 -4.96
C SER A 104 -30.28 -7.51 -6.04
N GLY A 105 -29.24 -7.77 -6.81
CA GLY A 105 -28.59 -6.75 -7.62
C GLY A 105 -27.76 -5.72 -6.82
N VAL A 106 -27.31 -6.02 -5.58
CA VAL A 106 -26.19 -5.24 -4.99
C VAL A 106 -25.05 -5.25 -5.98
N ARG A 107 -24.55 -4.06 -6.30
CA ARG A 107 -23.23 -3.95 -6.93
C ARG A 107 -22.17 -3.69 -5.86
N ILE A 108 -21.43 -4.72 -5.51
CA ILE A 108 -20.27 -4.59 -4.62
C ILE A 108 -19.09 -4.10 -5.46
N MET A 109 -18.38 -3.12 -4.94
CA MET A 109 -17.15 -2.58 -5.53
C MET A 109 -16.11 -2.41 -4.44
N ALA A 110 -14.84 -2.36 -4.85
CA ALA A 110 -13.72 -2.07 -3.97
C ALA A 110 -12.84 -0.99 -4.61
N GLU A 111 -12.05 -0.31 -3.79
CA GLU A 111 -11.11 0.75 -4.21
C GLU A 111 -9.64 0.32 -3.98
N PRO A 112 -9.16 -0.81 -4.55
CA PRO A 112 -7.79 -1.27 -4.35
C PRO A 112 -6.78 -0.37 -5.07
N GLY A 113 -5.90 0.28 -4.29
CA GLY A 113 -4.74 1.01 -4.83
C GLY A 113 -3.48 0.14 -4.84
N ARG A 114 -2.79 0.09 -3.69
CA ARG A 114 -1.51 -0.64 -3.48
C ARG A 114 -1.51 -2.06 -4.04
N TYR A 115 -2.62 -2.78 -3.87
CA TYR A 115 -2.78 -4.18 -4.29
C TYR A 115 -2.36 -4.43 -5.74
N TYR A 116 -2.73 -3.54 -6.67
CA TYR A 116 -2.45 -3.73 -8.09
C TYR A 116 -1.00 -3.42 -8.47
N VAL A 117 -0.36 -2.47 -7.79
CA VAL A 117 0.85 -1.82 -8.33
C VAL A 117 2.09 -1.99 -7.48
N ALA A 118 1.98 -2.32 -6.19
CA ALA A 118 3.13 -2.30 -5.28
C ALA A 118 4.31 -3.13 -5.79
N SER A 119 4.08 -4.41 -6.10
CA SER A 119 5.10 -5.36 -6.56
C SER A 119 5.46 -5.21 -8.04
N ALA A 120 4.70 -4.45 -8.82
CA ALA A 120 4.95 -4.26 -10.26
C ALA A 120 6.18 -3.38 -10.54
N PHE A 121 6.72 -2.69 -9.52
CA PHE A 121 7.84 -1.77 -9.65
C PHE A 121 9.01 -2.17 -8.76
N THR A 122 10.18 -2.26 -9.39
CA THR A 122 11.48 -2.34 -8.71
C THR A 122 12.26 -1.07 -9.01
N LEU A 123 12.64 -0.36 -7.96
CA LEU A 123 13.45 0.84 -8.05
C LEU A 123 14.93 0.47 -8.09
N ALA A 124 15.67 0.98 -9.07
CA ALA A 124 17.11 0.86 -9.17
C ALA A 124 17.77 2.23 -8.96
N ILE A 125 18.67 2.32 -7.99
CA ILE A 125 19.39 3.55 -7.66
C ILE A 125 20.90 3.34 -7.70
N ASN A 126 21.62 4.41 -8.04
CA ASN A 126 23.07 4.40 -8.15
C ASN A 126 23.71 5.08 -6.94
N ILE A 127 24.81 4.52 -6.44
CA ILE A 127 25.62 5.15 -5.40
C ILE A 127 26.45 6.27 -6.05
N ILE A 128 26.14 7.51 -5.70
CA ILE A 128 26.81 8.71 -6.25
C ILE A 128 27.93 9.24 -5.36
N ALA A 129 27.89 8.95 -4.05
CA ALA A 129 28.98 9.27 -3.14
C ALA A 129 29.06 8.26 -1.99
N LYS A 130 30.23 8.22 -1.35
CA LYS A 130 30.53 7.31 -0.24
C LYS A 130 31.40 8.01 0.79
N LYS A 131 31.08 7.83 2.07
CA LYS A 131 31.95 8.21 3.19
C LYS A 131 32.28 6.99 4.04
N LEU A 132 33.52 6.95 4.52
CA LEU A 132 33.98 6.02 5.53
C LEU A 132 33.99 6.75 6.86
N VAL A 133 33.33 6.20 7.88
CA VAL A 133 33.35 6.71 9.24
C VAL A 133 34.07 5.70 10.11
N LEU A 134 35.21 6.13 10.66
CA LEU A 134 35.94 5.41 11.69
C LEU A 134 35.43 5.92 13.03
N LYS A 135 34.86 5.05 13.86
CA LYS A 135 34.59 5.42 15.26
C LYS A 135 35.91 5.38 16.03
N GLU A 136 36.42 6.55 16.40
CA GLU A 136 37.44 6.67 17.45
C GLU A 136 36.74 6.62 18.81
N GLN A 137 37.21 5.76 19.71
CA GLN A 137 36.60 5.56 21.01
C GLN A 137 36.91 6.74 21.94
N THR A 138 35.88 7.31 22.57
CA THR A 138 36.01 8.05 23.82
C THR A 138 36.18 7.03 24.95
N GLY A 139 37.42 6.88 25.42
CA GLY A 139 37.96 5.95 26.43
C GLY A 139 37.04 5.10 27.30
N SER A 140 37.21 3.78 27.22
CA SER A 140 37.18 2.85 28.35
C SER A 140 38.04 1.62 28.07
N ASP A 141 38.81 1.19 29.06
CA ASP A 141 39.92 0.22 29.01
C ASP A 141 39.49 -1.25 28.85
N ASP A 142 38.97 -1.65 27.68
CA ASP A 142 38.79 -3.07 27.32
C ASP A 142 39.52 -3.39 25.99
N GLU A 143 40.56 -4.23 26.08
CA GLU A 143 41.57 -4.47 25.03
C GLU A 143 41.14 -5.36 23.83
N ASP A 144 39.83 -5.61 23.62
CA ASP A 144 39.39 -6.63 22.63
C ASP A 144 38.36 -6.17 21.57
N GLU A 145 38.28 -4.88 21.22
CA GLU A 145 37.35 -4.42 20.18
C GLU A 145 38.00 -3.59 19.05
N LEU A 146 38.12 -4.22 17.87
CA LEU A 146 38.50 -3.62 16.58
C LEU A 146 37.71 -2.33 16.32
N SER A 147 38.40 -1.25 15.92
CA SER A 147 37.79 0.00 15.44
C SER A 147 36.61 -0.27 14.50
N GLU A 148 35.38 0.03 14.93
CA GLU A 148 34.17 -0.24 14.15
C GLU A 148 34.14 0.63 12.90
N GLN A 149 34.42 0.01 11.74
CA GLN A 149 34.34 0.65 10.44
C GLN A 149 32.87 0.72 9.97
N THR A 150 32.34 1.92 9.72
CA THR A 150 30.99 2.11 9.18
C THR A 150 30.99 2.92 7.89
N PHE A 151 29.97 2.73 7.06
CA PHE A 151 29.86 3.41 5.75
C PHE A 151 28.59 4.26 5.63
N MET A 152 28.71 5.38 4.94
CA MET A 152 27.55 6.16 4.48
C MET A 152 27.55 6.14 2.96
N TYR A 153 26.44 5.71 2.36
CA TYR A 153 26.23 5.72 0.91
C TYR A 153 25.19 6.78 0.55
N TYR A 154 25.52 7.63 -0.41
CA TYR A 154 24.61 8.63 -0.95
C TYR A 154 24.15 8.15 -2.32
N VAL A 155 22.86 8.16 -2.56
CA VAL A 155 22.21 7.63 -3.77
C VAL A 155 21.46 8.74 -4.50
N ASN A 156 21.16 8.51 -5.77
CA ASN A 156 20.55 9.50 -6.66
C ASN A 156 19.01 9.65 -6.54
N ASP A 157 18.39 9.07 -5.51
CA ASP A 157 16.98 9.25 -5.16
C ASP A 157 16.81 9.20 -3.64
N GLY A 158 15.81 9.90 -3.10
CA GLY A 158 15.71 10.20 -1.67
C GLY A 158 14.26 10.36 -1.18
N VAL A 159 14.11 10.83 0.06
CA VAL A 159 12.80 10.98 0.73
C VAL A 159 11.91 12.04 0.07
N TYR A 160 12.50 12.95 -0.70
CA TYR A 160 11.77 13.94 -1.50
C TYR A 160 11.34 13.41 -2.88
N GLY A 161 11.91 12.29 -3.31
CA GLY A 161 11.63 11.59 -4.56
C GLY A 161 10.82 10.32 -4.29
N SER A 162 11.32 9.15 -4.67
CA SER A 162 10.56 7.89 -4.54
C SER A 162 10.43 7.38 -3.10
N PHE A 163 11.33 7.76 -2.19
CA PHE A 163 11.31 7.31 -0.80
C PHE A 163 10.44 8.18 0.12
N ASN A 164 9.62 9.07 -0.44
CA ASN A 164 8.61 9.80 0.34
C ASN A 164 7.64 8.86 1.07
N CYS A 165 7.47 7.64 0.57
CA CYS A 165 6.71 6.57 1.22
C CYS A 165 7.22 6.23 2.63
N ILE A 166 8.48 6.48 2.96
CA ILE A 166 9.00 6.32 4.34
C ILE A 166 8.31 7.31 5.29
N LEU A 167 8.12 8.55 4.81
CA LEU A 167 7.54 9.65 5.60
C LEU A 167 6.00 9.59 5.60
N PHE A 168 5.39 9.42 4.43
CA PHE A 168 3.94 9.53 4.28
C PHE A 168 3.18 8.21 4.34
N ASP A 169 3.85 7.08 4.09
CA ASP A 169 3.22 5.76 4.01
C ASP A 169 3.81 4.77 5.03
N HIS A 170 4.75 5.22 5.87
CA HIS A 170 5.47 4.42 6.87
C HIS A 170 6.12 3.15 6.29
N ALA A 171 6.59 3.23 5.04
CA ALA A 171 7.18 2.10 4.35
C ALA A 171 8.52 1.70 4.96
N HIS A 172 8.71 0.38 5.15
CA HIS A 172 9.99 -0.20 5.51
C HIS A 172 10.70 -0.75 4.27
N VAL A 173 11.62 0.02 3.72
CA VAL A 173 12.37 -0.35 2.52
C VAL A 173 13.59 -1.22 2.85
N LYS A 174 13.90 -2.18 1.97
CA LYS A 174 15.05 -3.08 2.13
C LYS A 174 15.94 -2.99 0.88
N PRO A 175 17.22 -2.61 1.01
CA PRO A 175 18.13 -2.57 -0.11
C PRO A 175 18.50 -4.00 -0.54
N LEU A 176 18.42 -4.26 -1.84
CA LEU A 176 18.85 -5.48 -2.49
C LEU A 176 20.07 -5.19 -3.37
N LEU A 177 20.99 -6.15 -3.42
CA LEU A 177 22.18 -6.06 -4.25
C LEU A 177 21.94 -6.78 -5.58
N GLN A 178 22.36 -6.17 -6.69
CA GLN A 178 22.24 -6.78 -8.03
C GLN A 178 22.90 -8.16 -8.10
N LYS A 179 24.03 -8.31 -7.42
CA LYS A 179 24.80 -9.54 -7.36
C LYS A 179 24.76 -10.07 -5.95
N ARG A 180 24.38 -11.34 -5.79
CA ARG A 180 24.53 -12.04 -4.51
C ARG A 180 26.00 -11.94 -4.06
N PRO A 181 26.29 -11.40 -2.88
CA PRO A 181 27.65 -11.32 -2.39
C PRO A 181 28.20 -12.74 -2.17
N LYS A 182 29.52 -12.89 -2.32
CA LYS A 182 30.20 -14.14 -1.98
C LYS A 182 30.00 -14.43 -0.47
N PRO A 183 29.84 -15.69 -0.05
CA PRO A 183 29.56 -16.04 1.35
C PRO A 183 30.58 -15.46 2.34
N ASP A 184 31.82 -15.36 1.89
CA ASP A 184 33.01 -14.95 2.64
C ASP A 184 33.24 -13.43 2.65
N LYS A 185 32.33 -12.62 2.08
CA LYS A 185 32.44 -11.16 2.15
C LYS A 185 32.09 -10.64 3.55
N LYS A 186 32.97 -9.81 4.10
CA LYS A 186 32.69 -9.03 5.31
C LYS A 186 31.56 -8.03 5.09
N TYR A 187 30.63 -8.00 6.03
CA TYR A 187 29.55 -7.02 6.10
C TYR A 187 29.92 -5.89 7.06
N TYR A 188 29.40 -4.71 6.79
CA TYR A 188 29.65 -3.51 7.56
C TYR A 188 28.32 -2.81 7.86
N SER A 189 28.23 -2.21 9.04
CA SER A 189 27.10 -1.33 9.35
C SER A 189 27.19 -0.10 8.44
N CYS A 190 26.07 0.25 7.82
CA CYS A 190 25.98 1.38 6.92
C CYS A 190 24.64 2.10 7.00
N SER A 191 24.64 3.35 6.54
CA SER A 191 23.45 4.18 6.32
C SER A 191 23.35 4.59 4.86
N ILE A 192 22.12 4.81 4.37
CA ILE A 192 21.83 5.21 3.00
C ILE A 192 21.09 6.54 3.02
N TRP A 193 21.55 7.47 2.19
CA TRP A 193 21.14 8.87 2.15
C TRP A 193 20.72 9.26 0.73
N GLY A 194 19.70 10.10 0.61
CA GLY A 194 19.31 10.66 -0.66
C GLY A 194 20.27 11.75 -1.15
N PRO A 195 19.98 12.34 -2.32
CA PRO A 195 20.89 13.24 -3.01
C PRO A 195 20.82 14.69 -2.53
N THR A 196 19.86 15.05 -1.68
CA THR A 196 19.64 16.45 -1.30
C THR A 196 20.61 16.93 -0.21
N CYS A 197 20.68 18.25 -0.02
CA CYS A 197 21.47 18.86 1.04
C CYS A 197 20.78 18.82 2.43
N ASP A 198 19.68 18.08 2.57
CA ASP A 198 18.93 17.99 3.81
C ASP A 198 19.42 16.80 4.66
N GLY A 199 19.71 17.06 5.93
CA GLY A 199 20.07 16.02 6.90
C GLY A 199 18.95 15.05 7.25
N LEU A 200 17.70 15.33 6.86
CA LEU A 200 16.57 14.41 6.98
C LEU A 200 16.39 13.52 5.74
N ASP A 201 17.14 13.75 4.66
CA ASP A 201 17.10 12.92 3.45
C ASP A 201 17.88 11.61 3.64
N ARG A 202 17.41 10.81 4.60
CA ARG A 202 17.99 9.53 4.99
C ARG A 202 16.99 8.43 4.69
N THR A 203 17.33 7.54 3.76
CA THR A 203 16.44 6.47 3.31
C THR A 203 16.56 5.21 4.17
N VAL A 204 17.77 4.90 4.66
CA VAL A 204 18.01 3.77 5.56
C VAL A 204 18.96 4.18 6.66
N GLU A 205 18.49 4.13 7.91
CA GLU A 205 19.29 4.53 9.08
C GLU A 205 20.44 3.56 9.37
N ARG A 206 20.15 2.25 9.41
CA ARG A 206 21.14 1.23 9.69
C ARG A 206 20.83 -0.05 8.94
N TYR A 207 21.79 -0.53 8.16
CA TYR A 207 21.73 -1.81 7.47
C TYR A 207 23.12 -2.44 7.37
N ASN A 208 23.19 -3.76 7.24
CA ASN A 208 24.44 -4.46 7.04
C ASN A 208 24.62 -4.78 5.56
N LEU A 209 25.60 -4.17 4.91
CA LEU A 209 25.96 -4.44 3.52
C LEU A 209 27.44 -4.80 3.40
N PRO A 210 27.84 -5.59 2.39
CA PRO A 210 29.23 -5.63 1.97
C PRO A 210 29.71 -4.23 1.58
N LYS A 211 31.03 -4.02 1.56
CA LYS A 211 31.61 -2.76 1.06
C LYS A 211 31.21 -2.54 -0.41
N MET A 212 30.48 -1.46 -0.67
CA MET A 212 30.04 -0.99 -2.00
C MET A 212 30.88 0.20 -2.47
N HIS A 213 30.79 0.56 -3.74
CA HIS A 213 31.55 1.64 -4.38
C HIS A 213 30.63 2.61 -5.14
N VAL A 214 31.14 3.82 -5.39
CA VAL A 214 30.46 4.79 -6.26
C VAL A 214 30.31 4.16 -7.65
N GLY A 215 29.11 4.27 -8.22
CA GLY A 215 28.74 3.60 -9.47
C GLY A 215 28.07 2.23 -9.29
N ASP A 216 28.12 1.62 -8.10
CA ASP A 216 27.35 0.39 -7.83
C ASP A 216 25.84 0.69 -7.75
N TRP A 217 25.03 -0.32 -8.09
CA TRP A 217 23.57 -0.24 -8.06
C TRP A 217 22.96 -0.93 -6.84
N MET A 218 21.93 -0.32 -6.27
CA MET A 218 21.05 -0.90 -5.27
C MET A 218 19.62 -0.98 -5.81
N PHE A 219 18.91 -2.03 -5.42
CA PHE A 219 17.54 -2.30 -5.86
C PHE A 219 16.60 -2.28 -4.67
N PHE A 220 15.38 -1.78 -4.87
CA PHE A 220 14.31 -1.77 -3.89
C PHE A 220 13.05 -2.29 -4.56
N GLU A 221 12.65 -3.50 -4.18
CA GLU A 221 11.42 -4.12 -4.65
C GLU A 221 10.19 -3.53 -3.95
N ASN A 222 9.00 -3.80 -4.50
CA ASN A 222 7.72 -3.35 -3.97
C ASN A 222 7.56 -1.83 -3.90
N MET A 223 8.19 -1.09 -4.83
CA MET A 223 8.24 0.38 -4.87
C MET A 223 7.18 1.02 -5.77
N GLY A 224 6.05 0.35 -6.02
CA GLY A 224 5.02 0.85 -6.95
C GLY A 224 3.90 1.68 -6.34
N ALA A 225 3.68 1.59 -5.02
CA ALA A 225 2.57 2.27 -4.34
C ALA A 225 3.07 3.42 -3.47
N TYR A 226 2.43 4.59 -3.59
CA TYR A 226 2.75 5.80 -2.80
C TYR A 226 4.22 6.25 -2.89
N THR A 227 4.87 5.96 -4.03
CA THR A 227 6.24 6.39 -4.34
C THR A 227 6.20 7.55 -5.33
N VAL A 228 6.27 7.27 -6.63
CA VAL A 228 6.29 8.27 -7.72
C VAL A 228 5.08 9.21 -7.71
N ALA A 229 3.95 8.78 -7.14
CA ALA A 229 2.72 9.56 -7.06
C ALA A 229 2.86 10.83 -6.20
N ALA A 230 3.70 10.79 -5.16
CA ALA A 230 3.93 11.90 -4.23
C ALA A 230 5.36 12.46 -4.30
N ALA A 231 6.16 12.01 -5.28
CA ALA A 231 7.52 12.50 -5.49
C ALA A 231 7.53 13.98 -5.93
N SER A 232 8.48 14.75 -5.43
CA SER A 232 8.73 16.14 -5.83
C SER A 232 10.03 16.26 -6.64
N THR A 233 10.34 17.46 -7.10
CA THR A 233 11.65 17.80 -7.69
C THR A 233 12.41 18.78 -6.80
N PHE A 234 12.28 18.62 -5.48
CA PHE A 234 13.01 19.44 -4.50
C PHE A 234 14.52 19.35 -4.74
N SER A 235 15.23 20.47 -4.57
CA SER A 235 16.66 20.62 -4.94
C SER A 235 16.98 20.36 -6.43
N GLY A 236 15.98 20.34 -7.31
CA GLY A 236 16.17 20.22 -8.77
C GLY A 236 16.40 18.79 -9.29
N PHE A 237 16.40 17.78 -8.41
CA PHE A 237 16.53 16.38 -8.81
C PHE A 237 15.28 15.91 -9.56
N GLN A 238 15.50 15.31 -10.74
CA GLN A 238 14.42 14.86 -11.61
C GLN A 238 13.84 13.54 -11.13
N ARG A 239 12.56 13.31 -11.42
CA ARG A 239 11.93 12.01 -11.22
C ARG A 239 12.58 10.96 -12.12
N LEU A 240 12.70 9.74 -11.61
CA LEU A 240 13.29 8.63 -12.35
C LEU A 240 12.42 8.22 -13.53
N THR A 241 13.08 7.77 -14.60
CA THR A 241 12.41 7.22 -15.79
C THR A 241 11.83 5.84 -15.47
N ILE A 242 10.60 5.59 -15.90
CA ILE A 242 9.92 4.30 -15.73
C ILE A 242 10.01 3.54 -17.05
N TYR A 243 10.53 2.31 -16.99
CA TYR A 243 10.56 1.39 -18.13
C TYR A 243 9.50 0.32 -17.93
N TYR A 244 8.41 0.40 -18.69
CA TYR A 244 7.35 -0.61 -18.68
C TYR A 244 7.77 -1.83 -19.50
N VAL A 245 7.59 -3.02 -18.93
CA VAL A 245 7.87 -4.30 -19.59
C VAL A 245 6.66 -5.22 -19.47
N THR A 246 6.45 -6.05 -20.48
CA THR A 246 5.40 -7.07 -20.47
C THR A 246 5.90 -8.31 -21.19
N SER A 247 5.48 -9.49 -20.72
CA SER A 247 5.77 -10.75 -21.40
C SER A 247 4.79 -10.98 -22.55
N GLY A 248 5.19 -11.77 -23.56
CA GLY A 248 4.28 -12.19 -24.64
C GLY A 248 2.96 -12.81 -24.11
N PRO A 249 3.02 -13.78 -23.17
CA PRO A 249 1.82 -14.34 -22.56
C PRO A 249 0.94 -13.32 -21.82
N THR A 250 1.53 -12.41 -21.05
CA THR A 250 0.78 -11.36 -20.33
C THR A 250 0.08 -10.41 -21.31
N TRP A 251 0.74 -10.06 -22.42
CA TRP A 251 0.16 -9.23 -23.46
C TRP A 251 -1.04 -9.91 -24.14
N GLN A 252 -0.94 -11.21 -24.43
CA GLN A 252 -2.06 -11.99 -24.98
C GLN A 252 -3.25 -12.03 -24.03
N LEU A 253 -3.01 -12.24 -22.72
CA LEU A 253 -4.05 -12.17 -21.71
C LEU A 253 -4.73 -10.80 -21.68
N MET A 254 -3.96 -9.71 -21.80
CA MET A 254 -4.51 -8.35 -21.88
C MET A 254 -5.41 -8.17 -23.11
N GLN A 255 -5.01 -8.71 -24.26
CA GLN A 255 -5.83 -8.67 -25.49
C GLN A 255 -7.13 -9.47 -25.35
N GLN A 256 -7.10 -10.61 -24.65
CA GLN A 256 -8.30 -11.40 -24.38
C GLN A 256 -9.30 -10.61 -23.52
N ILE A 257 -8.83 -9.99 -22.42
CA ILE A 257 -9.65 -9.16 -21.54
C ILE A 257 -10.27 -7.98 -22.32
N GLN A 258 -9.49 -7.35 -23.21
CA GLN A 258 -9.97 -6.24 -24.03
C GLN A 258 -11.09 -6.65 -25.01
N ASN A 259 -11.05 -7.88 -25.52
CA ASN A 259 -11.94 -8.33 -26.60
C ASN A 259 -13.21 -9.04 -26.11
N HIS A 260 -13.20 -9.66 -24.93
CA HIS A 260 -14.27 -10.56 -24.49
C HIS A 260 -15.02 -10.12 -23.22
N ASP A 261 -14.71 -8.95 -22.66
CA ASP A 261 -14.99 -8.64 -21.24
C ASP A 261 -14.41 -9.75 -20.33
N PHE A 262 -14.43 -9.57 -19.00
CA PHE A 262 -13.91 -10.60 -18.08
C PHE A 262 -14.58 -11.96 -18.36
N PRO A 263 -13.83 -13.07 -18.48
CA PRO A 263 -14.45 -14.39 -18.53
C PRO A 263 -15.36 -14.54 -17.31
N LEU A 264 -16.63 -14.92 -17.53
CA LEU A 264 -17.53 -15.32 -16.44
C LEU A 264 -16.82 -16.42 -15.63
N GLY A 265 -16.90 -16.27 -14.30
CA GLY A 265 -16.02 -16.89 -13.32
C GLY A 265 -15.53 -18.29 -13.66
N VAL A 266 -14.22 -18.49 -13.49
CA VAL A 266 -13.63 -19.82 -13.36
C VAL A 266 -14.31 -20.46 -12.14
N GLU A 267 -15.19 -21.43 -12.36
CA GLU A 267 -15.44 -22.48 -11.35
C GLU A 267 -14.07 -22.93 -10.87
N GLU A 268 -13.82 -22.93 -9.56
CA GLU A 268 -12.54 -23.32 -8.96
C GLU A 268 -12.05 -24.65 -9.55
N GLN A 269 -11.26 -24.56 -10.62
CA GLN A 269 -10.50 -25.68 -11.14
C GLN A 269 -9.30 -25.80 -10.23
N ASP A 270 -9.22 -26.98 -9.62
CA ASP A 270 -8.14 -27.49 -8.79
C ASP A 270 -6.80 -26.83 -9.15
N VAL A 271 -6.23 -26.08 -8.20
CA VAL A 271 -5.00 -25.29 -8.36
C VAL A 271 -3.80 -26.23 -8.39
N GLY A 272 -3.75 -27.08 -9.41
CA GLY A 272 -2.60 -27.88 -9.80
C GLY A 272 -2.11 -27.38 -11.15
N ALA A 273 -1.02 -26.60 -11.15
CA ALA A 273 -0.22 -26.22 -12.32
C ALA A 273 -0.55 -24.91 -13.08
N LEU A 274 -0.83 -23.82 -12.38
CA LEU A 274 -0.48 -22.48 -12.88
C LEU A 274 0.89 -22.05 -12.32
N PRO A 275 1.75 -21.34 -13.07
CA PRO A 275 3.01 -20.83 -12.53
C PRO A 275 2.65 -19.75 -11.51
N VAL A 276 2.73 -20.14 -10.23
CA VAL A 276 2.60 -19.27 -9.08
C VAL A 276 3.63 -18.15 -9.22
N SER A 277 3.20 -16.91 -9.02
CA SER A 277 4.00 -15.71 -9.26
C SER A 277 5.33 -15.72 -8.49
N CYS A 278 6.25 -14.86 -8.93
CA CYS A 278 7.62 -14.69 -8.45
C CYS A 278 7.76 -14.34 -6.95
N ALA A 279 6.68 -14.30 -6.17
CA ALA A 279 6.63 -13.87 -4.78
C ALA A 279 6.95 -14.96 -3.74
N TRP A 280 7.36 -16.18 -4.16
CA TRP A 280 7.55 -17.30 -3.22
C TRP A 280 8.92 -17.38 -2.52
N GLU A 281 9.91 -16.52 -2.82
CA GLU A 281 11.21 -16.57 -2.11
C GLU A 281 11.26 -15.80 -0.77
N SER A 282 10.12 -15.61 -0.10
CA SER A 282 10.10 -15.15 1.30
C SER A 282 9.94 -16.35 2.23
N GLY A 283 11.06 -16.85 2.76
CA GLY A 283 11.14 -18.05 3.62
C GLY A 283 10.38 -17.97 4.95
N MET A 284 9.06 -18.04 4.90
CA MET A 284 8.21 -18.39 6.05
C MET A 284 8.12 -19.91 6.18
N LYS A 285 8.48 -20.43 7.35
CA LYS A 285 8.34 -21.86 7.68
C LYS A 285 6.86 -22.23 7.74
N GLN A 286 6.49 -23.31 7.05
CA GLN A 286 5.17 -23.93 7.14
C GLN A 286 4.97 -24.50 8.56
N HIS A 287 3.87 -24.13 9.21
CA HIS A 287 3.29 -24.94 10.28
C HIS A 287 2.35 -25.98 9.64
N PRO A 288 2.53 -27.29 9.90
CA PRO A 288 1.71 -28.32 9.30
C PRO A 288 0.51 -28.63 10.20
N GLU A 289 -0.55 -27.83 10.13
CA GLU A 289 -1.89 -28.31 10.48
C GLU A 289 -2.86 -27.82 9.43
N ALA A 290 -3.32 -28.76 8.60
CA ALA A 290 -4.39 -28.55 7.64
C ALA A 290 -5.65 -28.11 8.41
N CYS A 291 -6.00 -26.83 8.29
CA CYS A 291 -7.31 -26.38 8.72
C CYS A 291 -8.33 -27.01 7.77
N ALA A 292 -9.08 -27.98 8.28
CA ALA A 292 -10.07 -28.73 7.53
C ALA A 292 -11.01 -27.77 6.79
N SER A 293 -11.19 -28.03 5.50
CA SER A 293 -12.14 -27.34 4.63
C SER A 293 -13.54 -27.33 5.24
N ALA A 294 -13.98 -26.17 5.74
CA ALA A 294 -15.39 -25.94 5.99
C ALA A 294 -16.07 -25.79 4.62
N ARG A 295 -16.77 -26.85 4.21
CA ARG A 295 -17.60 -26.85 3.01
C ARG A 295 -18.70 -25.80 3.17
N ILE A 296 -18.67 -24.77 2.35
CA ILE A 296 -19.86 -23.99 2.03
C ILE A 296 -20.34 -24.56 0.70
N ASN A 297 -21.42 -25.34 0.75
CA ASN A 297 -22.06 -25.85 -0.46
C ASN A 297 -22.64 -24.65 -1.23
N VAL A 298 -22.20 -24.53 -2.49
CA VAL A 298 -22.67 -23.60 -3.53
C VAL A 298 -24.14 -23.86 -3.85
#